data_AF-A0A5B8QWA4-F1
#
_entry.id   AF-A0A5B8QWA4-F1
#
_cell.length_a   1.000
_cell.length_b   1.000
_cell.length_c   1.000
_cell.angle_alpha   90.00
_cell.angle_beta   90.00
_cell.angle_gamma   90.00
#
_symmetry.space_group_name_H-M   'P 1'
#
loop_
_entity.id
_entity.type
_entity.pdbx_description
1 polymer ?
#
loop_
_entity_poly.entity_id
_entity_poly.type
_entity_poly.pdbx_seq_one_letter_code
_entity_poly.pdbx_strand_id
1 'polypeptide(L)'
;MLEKGFEVVDIEPVLDDCEASGFINDKRYAELLVRSHITRGHGPIRIRQAIAQKGLSKDCIEAALSANDHDWFELAKAKAIKKYVTPKVTEVKGSQSRELVAKEKAKRVRFLLSQGFNYEQVSYALDYDPLADDDD
;
A
#
# COMPACT_ATOMS: atom_id res chain seq x y z
N MET A 1 11.62 -44.35 6.19
CA MET A 1 12.73 -43.38 6.29
C MET A 1 12.43 -42.26 5.31
N LEU A 2 12.34 -41.03 5.83
CA LEU A 2 12.07 -39.80 5.07
C LEU A 2 13.20 -39.54 4.07
N GLU A 3 12.87 -39.03 2.87
CA GLU A 3 13.64 -37.93 2.29
C GLU A 3 12.80 -37.18 1.24
N LYS A 4 12.73 -35.86 1.46
CA LYS A 4 11.75 -34.93 0.92
C LYS A 4 12.20 -34.41 -0.45
N GLY A 5 11.42 -34.68 -1.49
CA GLY A 5 11.42 -33.86 -2.70
C GLY A 5 10.61 -32.59 -2.46
N PHE A 6 11.28 -31.44 -2.32
CA PHE A 6 10.62 -30.15 -2.49
C PHE A 6 10.63 -29.81 -3.98
N GLU A 7 9.66 -30.38 -4.68
CA GLU A 7 9.32 -29.96 -6.04
C GLU A 7 8.63 -28.59 -5.95
N VAL A 8 8.99 -27.73 -6.89
CA VAL A 8 8.54 -26.34 -7.00
C VAL A 8 7.01 -26.31 -6.97
N VAL A 9 6.43 -25.70 -5.94
CA VAL A 9 4.98 -25.50 -5.84
C VAL A 9 4.59 -24.47 -6.89
N ASP A 10 4.13 -24.98 -8.03
CA ASP A 10 3.33 -24.26 -9.01
C ASP A 10 2.09 -23.69 -8.32
N ILE A 11 1.89 -22.37 -8.39
CA ILE A 11 0.82 -21.61 -7.70
C ILE A 11 -0.48 -21.58 -8.54
N GLU A 12 -0.66 -22.49 -9.49
CA GLU A 12 -1.84 -22.60 -10.34
C GLU A 12 -2.17 -24.09 -10.44
N PRO A 13 -3.22 -24.67 -9.81
CA PRO A 13 -4.63 -24.24 -9.92
C PRO A 13 -5.53 -24.61 -8.70
N VAL A 14 -6.08 -23.63 -7.96
CA VAL A 14 -7.15 -23.92 -6.96
C VAL A 14 -8.20 -22.80 -6.99
N LEU A 15 -8.99 -22.72 -8.05
CA LEU A 15 -10.00 -21.67 -8.21
C LEU A 15 -11.37 -22.16 -8.72
N ASP A 16 -11.63 -23.47 -8.79
CA ASP A 16 -12.81 -23.97 -9.53
C ASP A 16 -13.96 -24.65 -8.74
N ASP A 17 -13.97 -24.72 -7.40
CA ASP A 17 -15.02 -25.49 -6.69
C ASP A 17 -15.71 -24.77 -5.50
N CYS A 18 -15.97 -23.46 -5.54
CA CYS A 18 -16.47 -22.73 -4.35
C CYS A 18 -17.66 -21.77 -4.55
N GLU A 19 -18.61 -22.05 -5.44
CA GLU A 19 -19.75 -21.13 -5.67
C GLU A 19 -20.85 -21.13 -4.58
N ALA A 20 -21.06 -22.21 -3.82
CA ALA A 20 -22.07 -22.21 -2.73
C ALA A 20 -21.54 -21.73 -1.36
N SER A 21 -20.22 -21.72 -1.18
CA SER A 21 -19.50 -21.17 0.00
C SER A 21 -18.82 -19.82 -0.29
N GLY A 22 -19.06 -19.26 -1.48
CA GLY A 22 -18.34 -18.13 -2.07
C GLY A 22 -18.35 -16.87 -1.22
N PHE A 23 -19.42 -16.57 -0.48
CA PHE A 23 -19.47 -15.36 0.36
C PHE A 23 -18.44 -15.35 1.50
N ILE A 24 -18.23 -16.50 2.16
CA ILE A 24 -17.24 -16.60 3.25
C ILE A 24 -15.83 -16.62 2.66
N ASN A 25 -15.67 -17.26 1.50
CA ASN A 25 -14.38 -17.33 0.82
C ASN A 25 -13.97 -15.96 0.27
N ASP A 26 -14.85 -15.28 -0.48
CA ASP A 26 -14.61 -13.96 -1.06
C ASP A 26 -14.28 -12.92 0.01
N LYS A 27 -14.97 -12.94 1.15
CA LYS A 27 -14.65 -12.04 2.26
C LYS A 27 -13.26 -12.32 2.83
N ARG A 28 -12.95 -13.58 3.17
CA ARG A 28 -11.62 -13.97 3.70
C ARG A 28 -10.52 -13.71 2.68
N TYR A 29 -10.80 -13.95 1.40
CA TYR A 29 -9.87 -13.74 0.31
C TYR A 29 -9.63 -12.25 0.09
N ALA A 30 -10.66 -11.41 0.12
CA ALA A 30 -10.54 -9.95 0.11
C ALA A 30 -9.67 -9.46 1.27
N GLU A 31 -9.93 -9.90 2.50
CA GLU A 31 -9.14 -9.54 3.69
C GLU A 31 -7.67 -9.93 3.55
N LEU A 32 -7.38 -11.14 3.04
CA LEU A 32 -6.02 -11.61 2.79
C LEU A 32 -5.32 -10.74 1.74
N LEU A 33 -6.02 -10.38 0.67
CA LEU A 33 -5.50 -9.50 -0.38
C LEU A 33 -5.23 -8.09 0.15
N VAL A 34 -6.18 -7.51 0.89
CA VAL A 34 -6.01 -6.19 1.54
C VAL A 34 -4.76 -6.22 2.41
N ARG A 35 -4.62 -7.21 3.30
CA ARG A 35 -3.45 -7.35 4.18
C ARG A 35 -2.16 -7.49 3.37
N SER A 36 -2.13 -8.36 2.37
CA SER A 36 -0.96 -8.54 1.49
C SER A 36 -0.57 -7.23 0.80
N HIS A 37 -1.53 -6.44 0.33
CA HIS A 37 -1.25 -5.15 -0.28
C HIS A 37 -0.79 -4.08 0.73
N ILE A 38 -1.34 -4.07 1.95
CA ILE A 38 -0.91 -3.18 3.03
C ILE A 38 0.55 -3.45 3.40
N THR A 39 0.95 -4.71 3.53
CA THR A 39 2.37 -5.05 3.81
C THR A 39 3.32 -4.59 2.69
N ARG A 40 2.82 -4.47 1.46
CA ARG A 40 3.56 -3.90 0.31
C ARG A 40 3.51 -2.36 0.29
N GLY A 41 2.73 -1.73 1.16
CA GLY A 41 2.54 -0.29 1.26
C GLY A 41 1.75 0.29 0.08
N HIS A 42 0.69 -0.41 -0.33
CA HIS A 42 -0.29 0.12 -1.26
C HIS A 42 -1.40 0.86 -0.49
N GLY A 43 -1.85 1.98 -1.06
CA GLY A 43 -2.98 2.73 -0.55
C GLY A 43 -4.33 2.16 -1.02
N PRO A 44 -5.44 2.65 -0.44
CA PRO A 44 -6.76 2.04 -0.55
C PRO A 44 -7.26 2.01 -2.00
N ILE A 45 -6.91 3.00 -2.83
CA ILE A 45 -7.34 3.08 -4.23
C ILE A 45 -6.75 1.94 -5.05
N ARG A 46 -5.44 1.68 -4.87
CA ARG A 46 -4.73 0.62 -5.58
C ARG A 46 -5.17 -0.76 -5.10
N ILE A 47 -5.47 -0.90 -3.81
CA ILE A 47 -6.03 -2.12 -3.24
C ILE A 47 -7.38 -2.44 -3.87
N ARG A 48 -8.30 -1.47 -3.88
CA ARG A 48 -9.62 -1.62 -4.49
C ARG A 48 -9.51 -2.04 -5.95
N GLN A 49 -8.67 -1.39 -6.73
CA GLN A 49 -8.46 -1.73 -8.15
C GLN A 49 -7.90 -3.15 -8.33
N ALA A 50 -6.90 -3.52 -7.53
CA ALA A 50 -6.27 -4.84 -7.64
C ALA A 50 -7.23 -5.98 -7.25
N ILE A 51 -8.06 -5.78 -6.22
CA ILE A 51 -9.04 -6.78 -5.79
C ILE A 51 -10.22 -6.84 -6.77
N ALA A 52 -10.69 -5.70 -7.28
CA ALA A 52 -11.75 -5.65 -8.29
C ALA A 52 -11.37 -6.39 -9.58
N GLN A 53 -10.10 -6.31 -10.01
CA GLN A 53 -9.59 -7.08 -11.16
C GLN A 53 -9.65 -8.59 -10.96
N LYS A 54 -9.75 -9.08 -9.72
CA LYS A 54 -9.91 -10.50 -9.40
C LYS A 54 -11.36 -10.97 -9.37
N GLY A 55 -12.31 -10.10 -9.71
CA GLY A 55 -13.74 -10.45 -9.81
C GLY A 55 -14.54 -10.34 -8.52
N LEU A 56 -13.96 -9.86 -7.42
CA LEU A 56 -14.70 -9.70 -6.16
C LEU A 56 -15.68 -8.52 -6.25
N SER A 57 -16.84 -8.69 -5.60
CA SER A 57 -17.86 -7.65 -5.53
C SER A 57 -17.36 -6.42 -4.78
N LYS A 58 -17.92 -5.25 -5.13
CA LYS A 58 -17.61 -3.98 -4.46
C LYS A 58 -17.89 -4.05 -2.96
N ASP A 59 -18.97 -4.71 -2.56
CA ASP A 59 -19.36 -4.83 -1.16
C ASP A 59 -18.34 -5.66 -0.35
N CYS A 60 -17.82 -6.76 -0.92
CA CYS A 60 -16.75 -7.54 -0.30
C CYS A 60 -15.47 -6.72 -0.14
N ILE A 61 -15.12 -5.88 -1.13
CA ILE A 61 -13.94 -5.03 -1.09
C ILE A 61 -14.06 -3.96 -0.01
N GLU A 62 -15.19 -3.24 0.05
CA GLU A 62 -15.41 -2.21 1.07
C GLU A 62 -15.49 -2.83 2.47
N ALA A 63 -16.13 -4.00 2.61
CA ALA A 63 -16.14 -4.74 3.87
C ALA A 63 -14.73 -5.13 4.32
N ALA A 64 -13.87 -5.60 3.41
CA ALA A 64 -12.48 -5.95 3.74
C ALA A 64 -11.61 -4.74 4.06
N LEU A 65 -11.81 -3.61 3.37
CA LEU A 65 -11.10 -2.36 3.65
C LEU A 65 -11.53 -1.70 4.97
N SER A 66 -12.78 -1.93 5.40
CA SER A 66 -13.34 -1.43 6.67
C SER A 66 -13.24 -2.42 7.82
N ALA A 67 -12.87 -3.68 7.57
CA ALA A 67 -12.76 -4.72 8.60
C ALA A 67 -11.70 -4.39 9.66
N ASN A 68 -10.75 -3.50 9.37
CA ASN A 68 -9.82 -2.97 10.35
C ASN A 68 -9.69 -1.45 10.16
N ASP A 69 -9.45 -0.73 11.26
CA ASP A 69 -9.07 0.68 11.24
C ASP A 69 -7.65 0.83 10.71
N HIS A 70 -7.51 0.72 9.40
CA HIS A 70 -6.26 0.97 8.70
C HIS A 70 -5.99 2.47 8.69
N ASP A 71 -4.95 2.89 9.42
CA ASP A 71 -4.46 4.25 9.32
C ASP A 71 -3.69 4.45 8.00
N TRP A 72 -4.41 4.90 6.99
CA TRP A 72 -3.85 5.15 5.67
C TRP A 72 -2.86 6.32 5.64
N PHE A 73 -2.94 7.25 6.60
CA PHE A 73 -1.99 8.35 6.72
C PHE A 73 -0.63 7.83 7.20
N GLU A 74 -0.65 7.02 8.26
CA GLU A 74 0.54 6.36 8.79
C GLU A 74 1.17 5.40 7.78
N LEU A 75 0.34 4.65 7.04
CA LEU A 75 0.83 3.78 5.97
C LEU A 75 1.48 4.57 4.82
N ALA A 76 0.94 5.72 4.44
CA ALA A 76 1.55 6.60 3.45
C ALA A 76 2.90 7.16 3.94
N LYS A 77 2.95 7.60 5.20
CA LYS A 77 4.18 8.07 5.87
C LYS A 77 5.24 6.97 5.91
N ALA A 78 4.90 5.78 6.38
CA ALA A 78 5.81 4.64 6.42
C ALA A 78 6.35 4.27 5.03
N LYS A 79 5.50 4.32 4.00
CA LYS A 79 5.91 4.09 2.60
C LYS A 79 6.88 5.17 2.11
N ALA A 80 6.66 6.42 2.47
CA ALA A 80 7.53 7.55 2.13
C ALA A 80 8.90 7.43 2.83
N ILE A 81 8.90 7.18 4.14
CA ILE A 81 10.12 6.97 4.94
C ILE A 81 10.95 5.83 4.37
N LYS A 82 10.33 4.68 4.08
CA LYS A 82 11.03 3.51 3.52
C LYS A 82 11.75 3.81 2.20
N LYS A 83 11.24 4.76 1.41
CA LYS A 83 11.83 5.09 0.10
C LYS A 83 12.81 6.26 0.14
N TYR A 84 12.52 7.29 0.93
CA TYR A 84 13.22 8.57 0.90
C TYR A 84 14.02 8.88 2.16
N VAL A 85 13.87 8.07 3.21
CA VAL A 85 14.40 8.29 4.57
C VAL A 85 13.76 9.50 5.25
N THR A 86 13.93 10.69 4.67
CA THR A 86 13.28 11.95 5.08
C THR A 86 12.23 12.32 4.04
N PRO A 87 10.92 12.18 4.32
CA PRO A 87 9.85 12.44 3.34
C PRO A 87 9.71 13.91 2.94
N LYS A 88 9.91 14.84 3.87
CA LYS A 88 9.92 16.28 3.61
C LYS A 88 11.10 16.68 2.74
N VAL A 89 10.84 17.55 1.77
CA VAL A 89 11.86 18.08 0.85
C VAL A 89 12.08 19.55 1.20
N THR A 90 13.17 19.83 1.90
CA THR A 90 13.64 21.20 2.22
C THR A 90 14.77 21.62 1.28
N GLU A 91 15.58 20.66 0.84
CA GLU A 91 16.69 20.84 -0.09
C GLU A 91 16.91 19.63 -0.99
N VAL A 92 17.61 19.84 -2.08
CA VAL A 92 18.01 18.77 -3.02
C VAL A 92 19.49 18.97 -3.35
N LYS A 93 20.32 17.97 -3.01
CA LYS A 93 21.78 18.00 -3.22
C LYS A 93 22.45 19.25 -2.62
N GLY A 94 22.06 19.63 -1.40
CA GLY A 94 22.57 20.83 -0.73
C GLY A 94 22.10 22.17 -1.34
N SER A 95 21.15 22.14 -2.27
CA SER A 95 20.55 23.35 -2.86
C SER A 95 19.11 23.52 -2.38
N GLN A 96 18.81 24.72 -1.87
CA GLN A 96 17.45 25.15 -1.54
C GLN A 96 16.75 25.85 -2.71
N SER A 97 17.20 25.59 -3.95
CA SER A 97 16.55 26.13 -5.15
C SER A 97 15.08 25.71 -5.19
N ARG A 98 14.19 26.72 -5.24
CA ARG A 98 12.73 26.51 -5.29
C ARG A 98 12.32 25.58 -6.42
N GLU A 99 12.98 25.67 -7.57
CA GLU A 99 12.70 24.82 -8.73
C GLU A 99 13.07 23.35 -8.46
N LEU A 100 14.24 23.10 -7.88
CA LEU A 100 14.71 21.74 -7.58
C LEU A 100 13.84 21.08 -6.50
N VAL A 101 13.53 21.82 -5.43
CA VAL A 101 12.65 21.37 -4.34
C VAL A 101 11.25 21.06 -4.88
N ALA A 102 10.66 21.93 -5.70
CA ALA A 102 9.35 21.71 -6.29
C ALA A 102 9.33 20.48 -7.22
N LYS A 103 10.37 20.30 -8.05
CA LYS A 103 10.51 19.13 -8.94
C LYS A 103 10.59 17.83 -8.15
N GLU A 104 11.38 17.79 -7.07
CA GLU A 104 11.48 16.61 -6.22
C GLU A 104 10.18 16.36 -5.45
N LYS A 105 9.54 17.39 -4.87
CA LYS A 105 8.22 17.26 -4.22
C LYS A 105 7.19 16.66 -5.18
N ALA A 106 7.10 17.18 -6.41
CA ALA A 106 6.19 16.65 -7.43
C ALA A 106 6.48 15.18 -7.80
N LYS A 107 7.75 14.78 -7.83
CA LYS A 107 8.14 13.37 -8.05
C LYS A 107 7.70 12.47 -6.90
N ARG A 108 7.85 12.91 -5.64
CA ARG A 108 7.40 12.16 -4.46
C ARG A 108 5.88 12.04 -4.39
N VAL A 109 5.17 13.13 -4.70
CA VAL A 109 3.70 13.12 -4.84
C VAL A 109 3.25 12.09 -5.88
N ARG A 110 3.79 12.14 -7.09
CA ARG A 110 3.45 11.17 -8.15
C ARG A 110 3.72 9.73 -7.75
N PHE A 111 4.79 9.50 -7.00
CA PHE A 111 5.10 8.17 -6.49
C PHE A 111 4.02 7.68 -5.51
N LEU A 112 3.67 8.45 -4.48
CA LEU A 112 2.68 8.02 -3.49
C LEU A 112 1.27 7.88 -4.09
N LEU A 113 0.88 8.77 -5.01
CA LEU A 113 -0.36 8.62 -5.77
C LEU A 113 -0.37 7.32 -6.58
N SER A 114 0.74 6.93 -7.22
CA SER A 114 0.82 5.66 -7.97
C SER A 114 0.79 4.42 -7.07
N GLN A 115 1.13 4.57 -5.79
CA GLN A 115 0.92 3.54 -4.78
C GLN A 115 -0.54 3.44 -4.32
N GLY A 116 -1.41 4.37 -4.70
CA GLY A 116 -2.85 4.34 -4.43
C GLY A 116 -3.30 5.11 -3.21
N PHE A 117 -2.46 6.01 -2.68
CA PHE A 117 -2.84 6.95 -1.64
C PHE A 117 -3.59 8.14 -2.24
N ASN A 118 -4.50 8.74 -1.47
CA ASN A 118 -5.17 9.97 -1.88
C ASN A 118 -4.27 11.19 -1.61
N TYR A 119 -4.69 12.37 -2.08
CA TYR A 119 -3.87 13.60 -1.96
C TYR A 119 -3.59 14.01 -0.51
N GLU A 120 -4.57 13.86 0.39
CA GLU A 120 -4.42 14.23 1.81
C GLU A 120 -3.39 13.35 2.52
N GLN A 121 -3.46 12.04 2.30
CA GLN A 121 -2.49 11.06 2.81
C GLN A 121 -1.09 11.32 2.26
N VAL A 122 -0.99 11.70 0.97
CA VAL A 122 0.28 12.07 0.34
C VAL A 122 0.84 13.35 0.96
N SER A 123 0.02 14.38 1.19
CA SER A 123 0.49 15.63 1.80
C SER A 123 1.00 15.38 3.20
N TYR A 124 0.20 14.70 4.03
CA TYR A 124 0.59 14.30 5.38
C TYR A 124 1.95 13.57 5.41
N ALA A 125 2.10 12.56 4.55
CA ALA A 125 3.34 11.78 4.46
C ALA A 125 4.55 12.61 4.04
N LEU A 126 4.38 13.64 3.21
CA LEU A 126 5.47 14.49 2.70
C LEU A 126 5.74 15.73 3.54
N ASP A 127 4.87 16.08 4.48
CA ASP A 127 5.10 17.16 5.42
C ASP A 127 5.81 16.67 6.70
N TYR A 128 5.84 15.35 6.94
CA TYR A 128 6.58 14.71 8.03
C TYR A 128 8.10 14.87 7.90
N ASP A 129 8.73 15.34 8.97
CA ASP A 129 10.17 15.53 9.10
C ASP A 129 10.69 14.79 10.34
N PRO A 130 11.33 13.61 10.18
CA PRO A 130 11.81 12.83 11.32
C PRO A 130 12.86 13.56 12.16
N LEU A 131 13.55 14.56 11.61
CA LEU A 131 14.59 15.32 12.32
C LEU A 131 14.02 16.47 13.16
N ALA A 132 12.74 16.83 12.97
CA ALA A 132 12.09 17.88 13.76
C ALA A 132 11.42 17.34 15.03
N ASP A 133 11.24 16.02 15.13
CA ASP A 133 10.60 15.36 16.28
C ASP A 133 11.61 14.95 17.38
N ASP A 134 12.92 15.10 17.15
CA ASP A 134 14.01 14.73 18.10
C ASP A 134 14.45 15.89 19.02
N ASP A 135 13.84 17.08 18.93
CA ASP A 135 14.21 18.30 19.66
C ASP A 135 13.38 18.56 20.96
N ASP A 136 12.59 17.58 21.44
CA ASP A 136 11.76 17.68 22.67
C ASP A 136 12.35 16.88 23.86
#